data_AF-A0A1D1Z1M9-F1
#
_entry.id   AF-A0A1D1Z1M9-F1
#
_cell.length_a   1.000
_cell.length_b   1.000
_cell.length_c   1.000
_cell.angle_alpha   90.00
_cell.angle_beta   90.00
_cell.angle_gamma   90.00
#
_symmetry.space_group_name_H-M   'P 1'
#
loop_
_entity.id
_entity.type
_entity.pdbx_description
1 polymer ?
#
loop_
_entity_poly.entity_id
_entity_poly.type
_entity_poly.pdbx_seq_one_letter_code
_entity_poly.pdbx_strand_id
1 'polypeptide(L)'
;MEALDNQFEFQGDETKKSPCLQENGSQTSVLQPSHQVHEQTGEKSISADNVSSERLERGLLLYGCPHYRRRCRIRAPCCNETFDCRHCHNEAKNSINVERKLRHDLPRHEVQKVICSLCGTEQEVRQVCINCGVCIGKYFCGTCKLFDDDASKRQYHCNGCGICRIGGRENFFHCSTCGRLLILCHLFLFSKICYAVFRLNINLFISFLGFVSE
;
A
#
# COMPACT_ATOMS: atom_id res chain seq x y z
N MET A 1 10.24 -0.58 -44.79
CA MET A 1 10.08 0.60 -43.91
C MET A 1 9.41 0.09 -42.65
N GLU A 2 10.21 -0.50 -41.77
CA GLU A 2 9.77 -1.05 -40.49
C GLU A 2 9.90 0.05 -39.44
N ALA A 3 8.82 0.25 -38.70
CA ALA A 3 8.76 1.19 -37.59
C ALA A 3 9.61 0.64 -36.43
N LEU A 4 10.54 1.45 -35.95
CA LEU A 4 11.27 1.17 -34.72
C LEU A 4 10.34 1.50 -33.54
N ASP A 5 9.78 0.45 -32.95
CA ASP A 5 9.11 0.48 -31.66
C ASP A 5 10.10 0.92 -30.58
N ASN A 6 9.85 2.11 -30.04
CA ASN A 6 10.58 2.66 -28.91
C ASN A 6 10.11 1.93 -27.65
N GLN A 7 10.86 0.91 -27.24
CA GLN A 7 10.68 0.20 -25.99
C GLN A 7 10.92 1.17 -24.81
N PHE A 8 9.84 1.68 -24.22
CA PHE A 8 9.89 2.26 -22.89
C PHE A 8 9.54 1.16 -21.88
N GLU A 9 10.54 0.34 -21.53
CA GLU A 9 10.42 -0.62 -20.43
C GLU A 9 10.27 0.13 -19.10
N PHE A 10 9.05 0.20 -18.58
CA PHE A 10 8.80 0.65 -17.21
C PHE A 10 9.13 -0.52 -16.26
N GLN A 11 10.42 -0.72 -15.97
CA GLN A 11 10.84 -1.62 -14.90
C GLN A 11 10.45 -1.00 -13.55
N GLY A 12 9.50 -1.64 -12.86
CA GLY A 12 9.07 -1.25 -11.52
C GLY A 12 10.13 -1.62 -10.49
N ASP A 13 10.96 -0.65 -10.13
CA ASP A 13 12.04 -0.79 -9.15
C ASP A 13 11.53 -0.63 -7.69
N GLU A 14 11.78 -1.66 -6.87
CA GLU A 14 11.39 -1.81 -5.47
C GLU A 14 12.24 -1.01 -4.45
N THR A 15 13.01 0.00 -4.86
CA THR A 15 13.99 0.65 -3.95
C THR A 15 13.84 2.15 -3.70
N LYS A 16 12.84 2.84 -4.27
CA LYS A 16 12.64 4.27 -3.96
C LYS A 16 11.85 4.45 -2.67
N LYS A 17 12.55 4.75 -1.56
CA LYS A 17 11.95 5.30 -0.33
C LYS A 17 10.96 6.41 -0.70
N SER A 18 9.74 6.35 -0.16
CA SER A 18 8.73 7.36 -0.43
C SER A 18 9.24 8.75 0.02
N PRO A 19 9.05 9.82 -0.77
CA PRO A 19 9.45 11.17 -0.38
C PRO A 19 8.83 11.67 0.93
N CYS A 20 7.78 11.00 1.40
CA CYS A 20 6.99 11.39 2.56
C CYS A 20 7.24 10.55 3.82
N LEU A 21 8.01 9.45 3.75
CA LEU A 21 8.39 8.68 4.95
C LEU A 21 9.86 8.95 5.24
N GLN A 22 10.10 9.84 6.20
CA GLN A 22 11.38 9.93 6.88
C GLN A 22 11.31 8.97 8.08
N GLU A 23 12.12 7.92 8.08
CA GLU A 23 12.34 7.14 9.31
C GLU A 23 13.28 7.93 10.22
N ASN A 24 12.70 8.67 11.15
CA ASN A 24 13.41 9.14 12.33
C ASN A 24 12.91 8.33 13.52
N GLY A 25 13.73 7.38 13.97
CA GLY A 25 13.51 6.67 15.22
C GLY A 25 13.67 7.64 16.39
N SER A 26 12.57 7.96 17.05
CA SER A 26 12.58 8.38 18.46
C SER A 26 11.21 8.10 19.08
N GLN A 27 11.26 7.61 20.32
CA GLN A 27 10.17 6.98 21.04
C GLN A 27 9.05 7.97 21.35
N THR A 28 7.81 7.55 21.08
CA THR A 28 6.58 8.26 21.46
C THR A 28 6.38 8.20 22.98
N SER A 29 6.41 9.34 23.65
CA SER A 29 5.73 9.53 24.94
C SER A 29 4.40 10.24 24.69
N VAL A 30 3.32 9.51 24.96
CA VAL A 30 1.92 9.95 25.00
C VAL A 30 1.76 11.17 25.89
N LEU A 31 0.94 12.17 25.50
CA LEU A 31 0.15 12.99 26.43
C LEU A 31 -1.05 13.66 25.73
N GLN A 32 -2.20 13.65 26.43
CA GLN A 32 -3.53 14.17 26.07
C GLN A 32 -3.67 15.69 26.32
N PRO A 33 -4.75 16.36 25.85
CA PRO A 33 -4.81 17.81 25.75
C PRO A 33 -5.43 18.50 26.97
N SER A 34 -4.86 19.65 27.34
CA SER A 34 -5.58 20.72 28.02
C SER A 34 -5.22 22.07 27.37
N HIS A 35 -6.26 22.78 26.93
CA HIS A 35 -6.20 24.16 26.46
C HIS A 35 -5.73 25.09 27.57
N GLN A 36 -4.72 25.94 27.32
CA GLN A 36 -4.70 27.37 27.71
C GLN A 36 -3.84 28.17 26.71
N VAL A 37 -4.34 29.35 26.34
CA VAL A 37 -3.75 30.29 25.38
C VAL A 37 -2.64 31.09 26.07
N HIS A 38 -1.44 31.14 25.48
CA HIS A 38 -0.49 32.21 25.78
C HIS A 38 0.25 32.68 24.52
N GLU A 39 0.12 33.97 24.29
CA GLU A 39 0.72 34.75 23.21
C GLU A 39 2.11 35.19 23.66
N GLN A 40 3.16 34.71 23.00
CA GLN A 40 4.49 35.29 23.10
C GLN A 40 5.18 35.27 21.73
N THR A 41 5.51 36.47 21.28
CA THR A 41 6.31 36.81 20.13
C THR A 41 7.74 36.30 20.31
N GLY A 42 8.23 35.54 19.34
CA GLY A 42 9.59 35.03 19.30
C GLY A 42 9.97 34.64 17.88
N GLU A 43 10.78 35.48 17.24
CA GLU A 43 11.37 35.22 15.93
C GLU A 43 12.28 33.99 16.01
N LYS A 44 11.74 32.83 15.64
CA LYS A 44 12.50 31.58 15.55
C LYS A 44 12.93 31.38 14.11
N SER A 45 14.23 31.44 13.86
CA SER A 45 14.83 31.13 12.56
C SER A 45 14.46 29.70 12.13
N ILE A 46 13.62 29.62 11.09
CA ILE A 46 13.13 28.36 10.56
C ILE A 46 14.20 27.77 9.64
N SER A 47 14.78 26.63 10.01
CA SER A 47 15.65 25.86 9.12
C SER A 47 14.85 25.38 7.90
N ALA A 48 15.47 25.42 6.71
CA ALA A 48 14.82 25.05 5.44
C ALA A 48 14.18 23.64 5.47
N ASP A 49 14.73 22.74 6.29
CA ASP A 49 14.23 21.37 6.44
C ASP A 49 12.85 21.31 7.12
N ASN A 50 12.58 22.16 8.12
CA ASN A 50 11.30 22.18 8.83
C ASN A 50 10.16 22.67 7.94
N VAL A 51 10.42 23.68 7.09
CA VAL A 51 9.44 24.21 6.11
C VAL A 51 8.99 23.13 5.13
N SER A 52 9.93 22.28 4.69
CA SER A 52 9.65 21.21 3.73
C SER A 52 8.73 20.13 4.30
N SER A 53 8.92 19.77 5.58
CA SER A 53 8.12 18.77 6.28
C SER A 53 6.69 19.27 6.53
N GLU A 54 6.54 20.51 7.01
CA GLU A 54 5.21 21.12 7.24
C GLU A 54 4.38 21.19 5.95
N ARG A 55 5.02 21.53 4.82
CA ARG A 55 4.34 21.56 3.53
C ARG A 55 3.84 20.18 3.11
N LEU A 56 4.64 19.12 3.31
CA LEU A 56 4.26 17.76 2.93
C LEU A 56 3.12 17.22 3.80
N GLU A 57 3.10 17.57 5.08
CA GLU A 57 2.15 17.05 6.08
C GLU A 57 0.86 17.86 6.20
N ARG A 58 0.74 18.99 5.49
CA ARG A 58 -0.48 19.78 5.47
C ARG A 58 -1.72 18.92 5.15
N GLY A 59 -2.69 18.93 6.05
CA GLY A 59 -3.95 18.16 5.93
C GLY A 59 -3.84 16.68 6.35
N LEU A 60 -2.77 16.28 7.04
CA LEU A 60 -2.55 14.90 7.46
C LEU A 60 -3.71 14.33 8.27
N LEU A 61 -4.20 13.14 7.89
CA LEU A 61 -5.32 12.41 8.52
C LEU A 61 -6.70 13.12 8.49
N LEU A 62 -6.78 14.37 7.99
CA LEU A 62 -8.04 15.15 7.95
C LEU A 62 -8.96 14.78 6.78
N TYR A 63 -8.44 14.08 5.76
CA TYR A 63 -9.15 13.76 4.53
C TYR A 63 -9.28 12.25 4.31
N GLY A 64 -10.19 11.88 3.41
CA GLY A 64 -10.42 10.50 2.99
C GLY A 64 -11.82 10.02 3.38
N CYS A 65 -11.93 8.74 3.67
CA CYS A 65 -13.18 8.05 3.95
C CYS A 65 -12.98 7.01 5.06
N PRO A 66 -14.03 6.33 5.55
CA PRO A 66 -13.89 5.27 6.55
C PRO A 66 -12.92 4.14 6.16
N HIS A 67 -12.73 3.88 4.86
CA HIS A 67 -11.83 2.83 4.37
C HIS A 67 -10.35 3.21 4.45
N TYR A 68 -10.02 4.44 4.05
CA TYR A 68 -8.64 4.93 3.93
C TYR A 68 -8.59 6.42 4.25
N ARG A 69 -7.59 6.82 5.04
CA ARG A 69 -7.25 8.23 5.26
C ARG A 69 -6.33 8.66 4.14
N ARG A 70 -6.68 9.66 3.35
CA ARG A 70 -5.83 10.14 2.24
C ARG A 70 -6.25 11.51 1.77
N ARG A 71 -5.31 12.24 1.19
CA ARG A 71 -5.50 13.59 0.66
C ARG A 71 -5.75 13.63 -0.85
N CYS A 72 -6.35 12.56 -1.40
CA CYS A 72 -6.80 12.53 -2.78
C CYS A 72 -8.06 11.67 -3.00
N ARG A 73 -8.76 11.99 -4.08
CA ARG A 73 -9.85 11.20 -4.68
C ARG A 73 -9.35 10.55 -5.97
N ILE A 74 -9.92 9.42 -6.34
CA ILE A 74 -9.58 8.69 -7.58
C ILE A 74 -10.54 9.09 -8.71
N ARG A 75 -10.02 9.18 -9.93
CA ARG A 75 -10.83 9.20 -11.15
C ARG A 75 -11.04 7.76 -11.60
N ALA A 76 -12.28 7.27 -11.54
CA ALA A 76 -12.61 5.90 -11.91
C ALA A 76 -12.52 5.72 -13.43
N PRO A 77 -11.64 4.85 -13.97
CA PRO A 77 -11.50 4.69 -15.42
C PRO A 77 -12.71 4.02 -16.07
N CYS A 78 -13.48 3.24 -15.31
CA CYS A 78 -14.67 2.53 -15.80
C CYS A 78 -15.88 3.43 -16.10
N CYS A 79 -16.06 4.51 -15.34
CA CYS A 79 -17.23 5.38 -15.45
C CYS A 79 -16.89 6.88 -15.48
N ASN A 80 -15.61 7.24 -15.41
CA ASN A 80 -15.13 8.61 -15.39
C ASN A 80 -15.80 9.45 -14.29
N GLU A 81 -16.10 8.84 -13.15
CA GLU A 81 -16.62 9.51 -11.95
C GLU A 81 -15.53 9.58 -10.88
N THR A 82 -15.73 10.45 -9.89
CA THR A 82 -14.72 10.71 -8.85
C THR A 82 -15.19 10.16 -7.51
N PHE A 83 -14.35 9.36 -6.87
CA PHE A 83 -14.63 8.73 -5.58
C PHE A 83 -13.48 8.90 -4.62
N ASP A 84 -13.72 8.82 -3.31
CA ASP A 84 -12.61 8.77 -2.36
C ASP A 84 -11.75 7.54 -2.62
N CYS A 85 -12.30 6.32 -2.57
CA CYS A 85 -11.60 5.06 -2.90
C CYS A 85 -12.38 4.15 -3.83
N ARG A 86 -11.70 3.05 -4.23
CA ARG A 86 -12.32 1.85 -4.79
C ARG A 86 -13.49 1.29 -3.96
N HIS A 87 -13.43 1.31 -2.63
CA HIS A 87 -14.50 0.76 -1.79
C HIS A 87 -15.75 1.64 -1.87
N CYS A 88 -15.58 2.95 -1.71
CA CYS A 88 -16.66 3.92 -1.92
C CYS A 88 -17.24 3.85 -3.35
N HIS A 89 -16.39 3.67 -4.36
CA HIS A 89 -16.86 3.42 -5.73
C HIS A 89 -17.72 2.16 -5.81
N ASN A 90 -17.19 1.02 -5.35
CA ASN A 90 -17.89 -0.27 -5.49
C ASN A 90 -19.18 -0.30 -4.67
N GLU A 91 -19.21 0.34 -3.50
CA GLU A 91 -20.44 0.49 -2.70
C GLU A 91 -21.48 1.32 -3.44
N ALA A 92 -21.09 2.45 -4.03
CA ALA A 92 -22.00 3.29 -4.80
C ALA A 92 -22.51 2.58 -6.06
N LYS A 93 -21.61 1.95 -6.82
CA LYS A 93 -21.94 1.32 -8.12
C LYS A 93 -22.61 -0.04 -8.01
N ASN A 94 -22.45 -0.75 -6.91
CA ASN A 94 -23.13 -2.04 -6.69
C ASN A 94 -24.33 -1.95 -5.74
N SER A 95 -24.77 -0.76 -5.37
CA SER A 95 -25.96 -0.56 -4.53
C SER A 95 -27.22 -1.12 -5.19
N ILE A 96 -28.20 -1.50 -4.36
CA ILE A 96 -29.49 -2.06 -4.83
C ILE A 96 -30.24 -1.09 -5.77
N ASN A 97 -30.06 0.21 -5.56
CA ASN A 97 -30.68 1.29 -6.33
C ASN A 97 -30.06 1.49 -7.72
N VAL A 98 -28.94 0.83 -8.01
CA VAL A 98 -28.29 0.88 -9.33
C VAL A 98 -28.84 -0.24 -10.21
N GLU A 99 -29.23 0.10 -11.43
CA GLU A 99 -29.64 -0.85 -12.45
C GLU A 99 -28.60 -1.96 -12.61
N ARG A 100 -29.06 -3.22 -12.65
CA ARG A 100 -28.16 -4.40 -12.67
C ARG A 100 -27.09 -4.34 -13.77
N LYS A 101 -27.42 -3.77 -14.93
CA LYS A 101 -26.49 -3.65 -16.07
C LYS A 101 -25.39 -2.61 -15.86
N LEU A 102 -25.58 -1.66 -14.94
CA LEU A 102 -24.62 -0.59 -14.63
C LEU A 102 -23.76 -0.91 -13.41
N ARG A 103 -23.99 -2.05 -12.74
CA ARG A 103 -23.19 -2.48 -11.59
C ARG A 103 -21.81 -2.95 -12.04
N HIS A 104 -20.77 -2.45 -11.39
CA HIS A 104 -19.39 -2.79 -11.71
C HIS A 104 -18.46 -2.42 -10.57
N ASP A 105 -17.31 -3.09 -10.56
CA ASP A 105 -16.20 -2.79 -9.68
C ASP A 105 -15.16 -1.90 -10.36
N LEU A 106 -14.47 -1.11 -9.56
CA LEU A 106 -13.35 -0.31 -10.03
C LEU A 106 -12.16 -1.21 -10.41
N PRO A 107 -11.63 -1.13 -11.65
CA PRO A 107 -10.41 -1.83 -12.03
C PRO A 107 -9.20 -1.13 -11.40
N ARG A 108 -8.84 -1.55 -10.19
CA ARG A 108 -7.90 -0.82 -9.30
C ARG A 108 -6.51 -0.53 -9.91
N HIS A 109 -6.01 -1.39 -10.78
CA HIS A 109 -4.67 -1.23 -11.37
C HIS A 109 -4.67 -0.24 -12.55
N GLU A 110 -5.83 0.02 -13.13
CA GLU A 110 -6.00 0.89 -14.31
C GLU A 110 -6.26 2.35 -13.94
N VAL A 111 -6.34 2.69 -12.65
CA VAL A 111 -6.46 4.08 -12.22
C VAL A 111 -5.19 4.85 -12.61
N GLN A 112 -5.35 5.85 -13.46
CA GLN A 112 -4.27 6.73 -13.92
C GLN A 112 -4.30 8.11 -13.28
N LYS A 113 -5.49 8.62 -12.94
CA LYS A 113 -5.67 9.99 -12.43
C LYS A 113 -6.22 10.05 -11.02
N VAL A 114 -5.74 11.04 -10.26
CA VAL A 114 -6.18 11.39 -8.90
C VAL A 114 -6.38 12.89 -8.79
N ILE A 115 -7.31 13.29 -7.92
CA ILE A 115 -7.65 14.68 -7.63
C ILE A 115 -7.21 15.00 -6.21
N CYS A 116 -6.34 15.99 -6.02
CA CYS A 116 -5.89 16.42 -4.70
C CYS A 116 -7.06 16.99 -3.88
N SER A 117 -7.27 16.50 -2.65
CA SER A 117 -8.37 16.95 -1.79
C SER A 117 -8.14 18.34 -1.18
N LEU A 118 -6.90 18.85 -1.21
CA LEU A 118 -6.56 20.15 -0.62
C LEU A 118 -6.67 21.30 -1.62
N CYS A 119 -6.25 21.09 -2.87
CA CYS A 119 -6.20 22.16 -3.88
C CYS A 119 -7.04 21.86 -5.13
N GLY A 120 -7.68 20.69 -5.21
CA GLY A 120 -8.54 20.32 -6.33
C GLY A 120 -7.80 19.94 -7.63
N THR A 121 -6.48 20.00 -7.68
CA THR A 121 -5.72 19.65 -8.88
C THR A 121 -5.88 18.18 -9.26
N GLU A 122 -6.35 17.93 -10.47
CA GLU A 122 -6.30 16.62 -11.12
C GLU A 122 -4.90 16.38 -11.70
N GLN A 123 -4.40 15.16 -11.52
CA GLN A 123 -3.05 14.78 -11.90
C GLN A 123 -2.90 13.28 -12.10
N GLU A 124 -1.82 12.88 -12.79
CA GLU A 124 -1.38 11.48 -12.82
C GLU A 124 -1.09 10.94 -11.43
N VAL A 125 -1.22 9.62 -11.27
CA VAL A 125 -0.93 8.91 -10.02
C VAL A 125 0.52 9.14 -9.61
N ARG A 126 0.69 9.87 -8.52
CA ARG A 126 1.96 10.04 -7.81
C ARG A 126 1.69 10.43 -6.36
N GLN A 127 2.69 10.26 -5.51
CA GLN A 127 2.54 10.47 -4.07
C GLN A 127 2.50 11.95 -3.65
N VAL A 128 3.02 12.87 -4.46
CA VAL A 128 3.07 14.30 -4.13
C VAL A 128 2.19 15.08 -5.11
N CYS A 129 1.44 16.06 -4.62
CA CYS A 129 0.64 16.93 -5.48
C CYS A 129 1.56 17.86 -6.30
N ILE A 130 1.38 17.97 -7.62
CA ILE A 130 2.20 18.90 -8.44
C ILE A 130 2.01 20.34 -8.06
N ASN A 131 0.77 20.70 -7.74
CA ASN A 131 0.42 22.09 -7.60
C ASN A 131 0.81 22.57 -6.20
N CYS A 132 0.25 21.91 -5.18
CA CYS A 132 0.42 22.39 -3.81
C CYS A 132 1.52 21.68 -3.02
N GLY A 133 2.21 20.70 -3.61
CA GLY A 133 3.38 20.03 -3.03
C GLY A 133 3.12 19.16 -1.80
N VAL A 134 1.86 18.94 -1.40
CA VAL A 134 1.56 18.06 -0.26
C VAL A 134 1.78 16.61 -0.64
N CYS A 135 2.22 15.80 0.32
CA CYS A 135 2.12 14.36 0.17
C CYS A 135 0.64 13.98 0.16
N ILE A 136 0.13 13.14 -0.73
CA ILE A 136 -1.31 12.78 -0.76
C ILE A 136 -1.65 11.46 -0.05
N GLY A 137 -0.64 10.71 0.40
CA GLY A 137 -0.76 9.53 1.26
C GLY A 137 0.59 9.12 1.81
N LYS A 138 0.72 8.93 3.14
CA LYS A 138 1.99 8.51 3.77
C LYS A 138 2.49 7.16 3.23
N TYR A 139 1.61 6.17 3.18
CA TYR A 139 1.79 4.96 2.41
C TYR A 139 1.30 5.17 0.98
N PHE A 140 2.12 4.80 0.01
CA PHE A 140 1.79 4.81 -1.41
C PHE A 140 2.26 3.50 -2.07
N CYS A 141 1.37 2.87 -2.83
CA CYS A 141 1.72 1.76 -3.71
C CYS A 141 1.33 2.09 -5.14
N GLY A 142 2.35 2.25 -6.01
CA GLY A 142 2.16 2.55 -7.43
C GLY A 142 1.49 1.42 -8.21
N THR A 143 1.71 0.16 -7.84
CA THR A 143 1.07 -1.01 -8.47
C THR A 143 -0.42 -1.05 -8.15
N CYS A 144 -0.78 -0.95 -6.88
CA CYS A 144 -2.18 -1.03 -6.44
C CYS A 144 -2.94 0.30 -6.48
N LYS A 145 -2.26 1.41 -6.80
CA LYS A 145 -2.80 2.78 -6.76
C LYS A 145 -3.39 3.12 -5.38
N LEU A 146 -2.79 2.58 -4.31
CA LEU A 146 -3.26 2.72 -2.94
C LEU A 146 -2.55 3.90 -2.26
N PHE A 147 -3.33 4.75 -1.61
CA PHE A 147 -2.89 5.86 -0.77
C PHE A 147 -3.53 5.72 0.61
N ASP A 148 -2.72 5.72 1.66
CA ASP A 148 -3.21 5.72 3.05
C ASP A 148 -2.28 6.54 3.93
N ASP A 149 -2.82 7.45 4.73
CA ASP A 149 -2.08 8.24 5.72
C ASP A 149 -1.92 7.50 7.03
N ASP A 150 -2.78 6.52 7.28
CA ASP A 150 -2.71 5.70 8.49
C ASP A 150 -1.63 4.63 8.34
N ALA A 151 -0.37 5.03 8.52
CA ALA A 151 0.78 4.14 8.48
C ALA A 151 0.81 3.12 9.64
N SER A 152 -0.02 3.30 10.68
CA SER A 152 -0.10 2.37 11.81
C SER A 152 -0.60 0.98 11.40
N LYS A 153 -1.29 0.85 10.26
CA LYS A 153 -1.71 -0.44 9.72
C LYS A 153 -0.56 -1.24 9.10
N ARG A 154 0.63 -0.65 8.97
CA ARG A 154 1.85 -1.30 8.46
C ARG A 154 1.60 -1.98 7.12
N GLN A 155 1.04 -1.22 6.18
CA GLN A 155 0.69 -1.70 4.85
C GLN A 155 1.96 -2.10 4.08
N TYR A 156 1.86 -3.14 3.26
CA TYR A 156 2.94 -3.52 2.36
C TYR A 156 2.37 -4.16 1.09
N HIS A 157 3.06 -4.00 -0.03
CA HIS A 157 2.71 -4.69 -1.27
C HIS A 157 3.32 -6.09 -1.27
N CYS A 158 2.47 -7.11 -1.47
CA CYS A 158 2.91 -8.48 -1.63
C CYS A 158 2.99 -8.82 -3.12
N ASN A 159 4.21 -8.89 -3.68
CA ASN A 159 4.45 -9.18 -5.09
C ASN A 159 3.80 -10.51 -5.53
N GLY A 160 3.93 -11.57 -4.71
CA GLY A 160 3.32 -12.87 -5.01
C GLY A 160 1.79 -12.86 -5.09
N CYS A 161 1.12 -11.96 -4.35
CA CYS A 161 -0.33 -11.78 -4.45
C CYS A 161 -0.76 -10.68 -5.43
N GLY A 162 0.15 -9.80 -5.85
CA GLY A 162 -0.17 -8.59 -6.61
C GLY A 162 -1.08 -7.60 -5.86
N ILE A 163 -1.10 -7.63 -4.51
CA ILE A 163 -1.95 -6.74 -3.69
C ILE A 163 -1.27 -6.23 -2.42
N CYS A 164 -1.70 -5.04 -1.99
CA CYS A 164 -1.38 -4.52 -0.66
C CYS A 164 -2.07 -5.35 0.44
N ARG A 165 -1.32 -5.64 1.49
CA ARG A 165 -1.74 -6.28 2.73
C ARG A 165 -1.46 -5.33 3.91
N ILE A 166 -1.96 -5.68 5.09
CA ILE A 166 -1.76 -4.94 6.35
C ILE A 166 -1.06 -5.84 7.38
N GLY A 167 -0.45 -5.23 8.40
CA GLY A 167 0.15 -5.94 9.54
C GLY A 167 1.67 -6.16 9.45
N GLY A 168 2.36 -5.53 8.49
CA GLY A 168 3.81 -5.64 8.33
C GLY A 168 4.26 -6.88 7.55
N ARG A 169 5.23 -6.71 6.65
CA ARG A 169 5.72 -7.79 5.76
C ARG A 169 6.30 -8.95 6.55
N GLU A 170 6.98 -8.65 7.66
CA GLU A 170 7.68 -9.60 8.51
C GLU A 170 6.77 -10.51 9.33
N ASN A 171 5.45 -10.32 9.28
CA ASN A 171 4.46 -11.18 9.93
C ASN A 171 3.80 -12.18 8.99
N PHE A 172 4.13 -12.16 7.68
CA PHE A 172 3.52 -13.04 6.70
C PHE A 172 4.52 -13.66 5.73
N PHE A 173 4.22 -14.89 5.31
CA PHE A 173 4.94 -15.60 4.26
C PHE A 173 3.99 -15.97 3.13
N HIS A 174 4.37 -15.66 1.89
CA HIS A 174 3.62 -16.09 0.71
C HIS A 174 4.15 -17.45 0.24
N CYS A 175 3.30 -18.47 0.27
CA CYS A 175 3.64 -19.78 -0.29
C CYS A 175 3.35 -19.79 -1.79
N SER A 176 4.39 -19.76 -2.62
CA SER A 176 4.27 -19.78 -4.08
C SER A 176 3.60 -21.05 -4.61
N THR A 177 3.80 -22.19 -3.94
CA THR A 177 3.15 -23.46 -4.31
C THR A 177 1.64 -23.44 -4.09
N CYS A 178 1.17 -22.77 -3.04
CA CYS A 178 -0.25 -22.73 -2.69
C CYS A 178 -0.97 -21.47 -3.19
N GLY A 179 -0.24 -20.43 -3.59
CA GLY A 179 -0.78 -19.09 -3.85
C GLY A 179 -1.40 -18.40 -2.63
N ARG A 180 -1.17 -18.94 -1.41
CA ARG A 180 -1.78 -18.48 -0.16
C ARG A 180 -0.78 -17.74 0.72
N LEU A 181 -1.28 -16.73 1.44
CA LEU A 181 -0.53 -16.00 2.46
C LEU A 181 -0.73 -16.69 3.82
N LEU A 182 0.36 -17.03 4.49
CA LEU A 182 0.37 -17.67 5.81
C LEU A 182 0.93 -16.71 6.85
N ILE A 183 0.32 -16.69 8.04
CA ILE A 183 0.79 -15.89 9.18
C ILE A 183 2.03 -16.56 9.77
N LEU A 184 3.12 -15.81 9.91
CA LEU A 184 4.39 -16.32 10.43
C LEU A 184 4.31 -16.79 11.89
N CYS A 185 3.39 -16.23 12.68
CA CYS A 185 3.13 -16.68 14.07
C CYS A 185 2.72 -18.18 14.15
N HIS A 186 2.11 -18.74 13.10
CA HIS A 186 1.77 -20.16 13.07
C HIS A 186 2.95 -21.09 12.71
N LEU A 187 4.07 -20.59 12.17
CA LEU A 187 5.22 -21.44 11.86
C LEU A 187 6.00 -21.90 13.10
N PHE A 188 5.90 -21.19 14.23
CA PHE A 188 6.52 -21.64 15.49
C PHE A 188 5.71 -22.72 16.23
N LEU A 189 4.42 -22.90 15.91
CA LEU A 189 3.58 -23.98 16.46
C LEU A 189 3.44 -25.18 15.51
N PHE A 190 3.73 -25.03 14.21
CA PHE A 190 3.62 -26.10 13.20
C PHE A 190 4.96 -26.56 12.60
N SER A 191 6.06 -26.44 13.37
CA SER A 191 7.34 -27.08 13.01
C SER A 191 7.23 -28.60 12.77
N LYS A 192 6.10 -29.24 13.11
CA LYS A 192 5.86 -30.67 12.85
C LYS A 192 5.00 -31.02 11.63
N ILE A 193 4.28 -30.08 10.99
CA ILE A 193 3.37 -30.44 9.87
C ILE A 193 3.94 -30.09 8.49
N CYS A 194 4.73 -29.01 8.35
CA CYS A 194 5.42 -28.74 7.08
C CYS A 194 6.67 -29.61 6.87
N TYR A 195 7.32 -30.09 7.94
CA TYR A 195 8.49 -30.97 7.82
C TYR A 195 8.17 -32.34 7.20
N ALA A 196 6.90 -32.79 7.28
CA ALA A 196 6.46 -34.08 6.73
C ALA A 196 6.34 -34.09 5.20
N VAL A 197 6.10 -32.94 4.56
CA VAL A 197 6.01 -32.86 3.09
C VAL A 197 7.38 -32.60 2.44
N PHE A 198 8.35 -32.09 3.20
CA PHE A 198 9.72 -31.82 2.70
C PHE A 198 10.70 -33.00 2.87
N ARG A 199 10.32 -34.10 3.55
CA ARG A 199 11.20 -35.27 3.81
C ARG A 199 10.81 -36.59 3.13
N LEU A 200 9.90 -36.59 2.16
CA LEU A 200 9.55 -37.79 1.39
C LEU A 200 10.07 -37.81 -0.05
N ASN A 201 10.98 -36.90 -0.43
CA ASN A 201 11.46 -36.84 -1.81
C ASN A 201 12.93 -36.40 -1.98
N ILE A 202 13.85 -36.96 -1.19
CA ILE A 202 15.28 -37.11 -1.55
C ILE A 202 15.90 -38.13 -0.57
N ASN A 203 16.48 -39.20 -1.13
CA ASN A 203 17.29 -40.27 -0.52
C ASN A 203 16.60 -41.42 0.23
N LEU A 204 16.08 -42.39 -0.53
CA LEU A 204 16.52 -43.79 -0.36
C LEU A 204 16.45 -44.55 -1.69
N PHE A 205 17.18 -44.03 -2.68
CA PHE A 205 17.54 -44.75 -3.92
C PHE A 205 18.99 -45.27 -3.79
N ILE A 206 19.30 -45.99 -2.71
CA ILE A 206 20.46 -46.87 -2.51
C ILE A 206 19.99 -47.82 -1.38
N SER A 207 19.61 -49.08 -1.57
CA SER A 207 20.38 -50.19 -2.10
C SER A 207 19.43 -51.26 -2.62
N PHE A 208 19.27 -51.32 -3.94
CA PHE A 208 18.79 -52.51 -4.64
C PHE A 208 20.00 -53.45 -4.70
N LEU A 209 20.14 -54.42 -3.78
CA LEU A 209 20.99 -55.64 -3.90
C LEU A 209 21.02 -56.43 -2.55
N GLY A 210 20.47 -57.66 -2.58
CA GLY A 210 20.70 -58.76 -1.62
C GLY A 210 20.10 -58.59 -0.21
N PHE A 211 19.50 -59.58 0.47
CA PHE A 211 19.69 -61.03 0.38
C PHE A 211 18.45 -61.73 1.00
N VAL A 212 18.13 -62.90 0.47
CA VAL A 212 17.16 -63.89 0.99
C VAL A 212 17.86 -64.77 2.03
N SER A 213 17.27 -64.99 3.22
CA SER A 213 17.50 -66.08 4.22
C SER A 213 17.26 -65.51 5.63
N GLU A 214 16.47 -66.04 6.57
CA GLU A 214 15.73 -67.30 6.79
C GLU A 214 14.47 -66.96 7.61
#